data_AF-A0A2W5ZBL6-F1
#
_entry.id   AF-A0A2W5ZBL6-F1
#
_cell.length_a   1.000
_cell.length_b   1.000
_cell.length_c   1.000
_cell.angle_alpha   90.00
_cell.angle_beta   90.00
_cell.angle_gamma   90.00
#
_symmetry.space_group_name_H-M   'P 1'
#
loop_
_entity.id
_entity.type
_entity.pdbx_description
1 polymer ?
#
loop_
_entity_poly.entity_id
_entity_poly.type
_entity_poly.pdbx_seq_one_letter_code
_entity_poly.pdbx_strand_id
1 'polypeptide(L)'
;MKTALSTGELALDQLIKGLTSLRNSFERRIQGVDVDDLRDRGSKYAKQARKHSERYSKLAKKQGARYADQGGRYADSLLASVEDRLRPQPRRRGLPIAGGLLLIGLGAAIAYLAYDRGRREALAGQAKQLQQTARQRYAELGGIGGVVEKVQTQGIGTVVDKVQKVRGNGGPGSVAPSEAELEEKVRAAIGEHPEGLRVAVEGRTVYLRGAVGDASAADAAAERAHSIDGVVAVVNLTTAGSPLGNA
;
A
#
# COMPACT_ATOMS: atom_id res chain seq x y z
N MET A 1 55.11 -5.52 -33.09
CA MET A 1 53.90 -6.31 -32.77
C MET A 1 53.00 -5.44 -31.90
N LYS A 2 51.92 -4.87 -32.46
CA LYS A 2 50.90 -4.14 -31.70
C LYS A 2 49.89 -5.18 -31.23
N THR A 3 49.86 -5.46 -29.94
CA THR A 3 48.87 -6.33 -29.33
C THR A 3 47.49 -5.73 -29.58
N ALA A 4 46.62 -6.48 -30.26
CA ALA A 4 45.22 -6.14 -30.39
C ALA A 4 44.62 -6.20 -28.99
N LEU A 5 44.47 -5.04 -28.35
CA LEU A 5 43.75 -4.90 -27.09
C LEU A 5 42.36 -5.51 -27.28
N SER A 6 41.96 -6.37 -26.35
CA SER A 6 40.71 -7.10 -26.48
C SER A 6 39.54 -6.12 -26.49
N THR A 7 38.49 -6.41 -27.24
CA THR A 7 37.27 -5.57 -27.32
C THR A 7 36.71 -5.21 -25.93
N GLY A 8 36.97 -6.03 -24.91
CA GLY A 8 36.60 -5.77 -23.52
C GLY A 8 37.39 -4.64 -22.84
N GLU A 9 38.68 -4.46 -23.14
CA GLU A 9 39.49 -3.38 -22.56
C GLU A 9 39.07 -2.01 -23.11
N LEU A 10 38.63 -1.98 -24.37
CA LEU A 10 38.14 -0.75 -25.01
C LEU A 10 36.78 -0.33 -24.44
N ALA A 11 35.91 -1.28 -24.09
CA ALA A 11 34.64 -1.02 -23.42
C ALA A 11 34.84 -0.49 -21.99
N LEU A 12 35.79 -1.05 -21.24
CA LEU A 12 36.13 -0.58 -19.90
C LEU A 12 36.69 0.85 -19.90
N ASP A 13 37.59 1.17 -20.83
CA ASP A 13 38.15 2.51 -20.94
C ASP A 13 37.09 3.57 -21.31
N GLN A 14 36.13 3.22 -22.18
CA GLN A 14 34.99 4.09 -22.49
C GLN A 14 34.09 4.33 -21.26
N LEU A 15 33.85 3.29 -20.46
CA LEU A 15 33.02 3.38 -19.26
C LEU A 15 33.71 4.26 -18.19
N ILE A 16 35.01 4.10 -17.99
CA ILE A 16 35.81 4.92 -17.06
C ILE A 16 35.79 6.39 -17.49
N LYS A 17 35.94 6.67 -18.79
CA LYS A 17 35.85 8.04 -19.33
C LYS A 17 34.45 8.64 -19.13
N GLY A 18 33.39 7.85 -19.33
CA GLY A 18 32.02 8.25 -19.07
C GLY A 18 31.78 8.63 -17.61
N LEU A 19 32.20 7.78 -16.67
CA LEU A 19 32.07 8.03 -15.23
C LEU A 19 32.87 9.26 -14.79
N THR A 20 34.06 9.46 -15.34
CA THR A 20 34.90 10.62 -15.01
C THR A 20 34.27 11.92 -15.52
N SER A 21 33.70 11.91 -16.73
CA SER A 21 32.96 13.06 -17.28
C SER A 21 31.73 13.42 -16.44
N LEU A 22 30.99 12.39 -15.99
CA LEU A 22 29.82 12.56 -15.14
C LEU A 22 30.22 13.13 -13.77
N ARG A 23 31.28 12.61 -13.15
CA ARG A 23 31.84 13.14 -11.90
C ARG A 23 32.20 14.62 -12.04
N ASN A 24 32.95 14.99 -13.07
CA ASN A 24 33.38 16.38 -13.30
C ASN A 24 32.20 17.33 -13.56
N SER A 25 31.14 16.82 -14.19
CA SER A 25 29.90 17.58 -14.39
C SER A 25 29.15 17.78 -13.08
N PHE A 26 29.14 16.76 -12.21
CA PHE A 26 28.53 16.83 -10.89
C PHE A 26 29.29 17.76 -9.95
N GLU A 27 30.63 17.70 -9.94
CA GLU A 27 31.48 18.61 -9.16
C GLU A 27 31.27 20.08 -9.58
N ARG A 28 31.21 20.37 -10.89
CA ARG A 28 30.90 21.72 -11.38
C ARG A 28 29.51 22.20 -10.96
N ARG A 29 28.52 21.31 -10.98
CA ARG A 29 27.17 21.66 -10.50
C ARG A 29 27.17 21.95 -9.01
N ILE A 30 27.82 21.12 -8.19
CA ILE A 30 27.91 21.33 -6.74
C ILE A 30 28.63 22.64 -6.40
N GLN A 31 29.72 22.97 -7.09
CA GLN A 31 30.45 24.21 -6.85
C GLN A 31 29.65 25.47 -7.21
N GLY A 32 28.69 25.36 -8.14
CA GLY A 32 27.76 26.44 -8.48
C GLY A 32 26.52 26.51 -7.59
N VAL A 33 26.33 25.57 -6.66
CA VAL A 33 25.23 25.62 -5.71
C VAL A 33 25.61 26.55 -4.58
N ASP A 34 24.90 27.68 -4.49
CA ASP A 34 24.95 28.56 -3.35
C ASP A 34 24.33 27.84 -2.13
N VAL A 35 25.21 27.35 -1.25
CA VAL A 35 24.82 26.62 -0.04
C VAL A 35 23.99 27.51 0.89
N ASP A 36 24.21 28.82 0.87
CA ASP A 36 23.47 29.76 1.72
C ASP A 36 22.06 30.00 1.18
N ASP A 37 21.87 30.09 -0.14
CA ASP A 37 20.54 30.12 -0.76
C ASP A 37 19.76 28.81 -0.51
N LEU A 38 20.42 27.64 -0.63
CA LEU A 38 19.79 26.37 -0.26
C LEU A 38 19.40 26.32 1.21
N ARG A 39 20.24 26.85 2.10
CA ARG A 39 19.97 26.92 3.53
C ARG A 39 18.77 27.83 3.83
N ASP A 40 18.69 28.99 3.18
CA ASP A 40 17.57 29.92 3.35
C ASP A 40 16.26 29.30 2.84
N ARG A 41 16.27 28.71 1.63
CA ARG A 41 15.13 27.95 1.07
C ARG A 41 14.73 26.81 1.99
N GLY A 42 15.68 26.01 2.46
CA GLY A 42 15.45 24.91 3.40
C GLY A 42 14.79 25.38 4.70
N SER A 43 15.22 26.52 5.23
CA SER A 43 14.60 27.11 6.43
C SER A 43 13.15 27.55 6.19
N LYS A 44 12.83 28.09 5.01
CA LYS A 44 11.47 28.47 4.61
C LYS A 44 10.57 27.25 4.49
N TYR A 45 11.05 26.18 3.84
CA TYR A 45 10.31 24.91 3.75
C TYR A 45 10.10 24.28 5.13
N ALA A 46 11.11 24.26 6.00
CA ALA A 46 10.97 23.74 7.36
C ALA A 46 9.93 24.52 8.18
N LYS A 47 9.89 25.86 8.05
CA LYS A 47 8.87 26.70 8.68
C LYS A 47 7.46 26.40 8.14
N GLN A 48 7.30 26.23 6.82
CA GLN A 48 6.02 25.86 6.22
C GLN A 48 5.56 24.46 6.67
N ALA A 49 6.47 23.48 6.68
CA ALA A 49 6.19 22.12 7.13
C ALA A 49 5.75 22.07 8.60
N ARG A 50 6.41 22.84 9.48
CA ARG A 50 5.99 23.00 10.88
C ARG A 50 4.58 23.59 10.98
N LYS A 51 4.28 24.64 10.21
CA LYS A 51 2.95 25.26 10.19
C LYS A 51 1.85 24.30 9.72
N HIS A 52 2.14 23.46 8.73
CA HIS A 52 1.22 22.39 8.30
C HIS A 52 1.05 21.32 9.39
N SER A 53 2.16 20.83 9.97
CA SER A 53 2.12 19.85 11.05
C SER A 53 1.33 20.33 12.28
N GLU A 54 1.45 21.62 12.64
CA GLU A 54 0.65 22.22 13.71
C GLU A 54 -0.85 22.26 13.37
N ARG A 55 -1.22 22.54 12.12
CA ARG A 55 -2.62 22.47 11.68
C ARG A 55 -3.17 21.05 11.74
N TYR A 56 -2.40 20.07 11.26
CA TYR A 56 -2.79 18.66 11.31
C TYR A 56 -2.86 18.12 12.74
N SER A 57 -1.92 18.45 13.61
CA SER A 57 -1.96 18.01 15.01
C SER A 57 -3.13 18.61 15.78
N LYS A 58 -3.53 19.86 15.50
CA LYS A 58 -4.77 20.45 16.06
C LYS A 58 -6.02 19.73 15.55
N LEU A 59 -6.09 19.40 14.26
CA LEU A 59 -7.20 18.62 13.70
C LEU A 59 -7.23 17.20 14.27
N ALA A 60 -6.09 16.54 14.37
CA ALA A 60 -5.95 15.21 14.93
C ALA A 60 -6.32 15.18 16.42
N LYS A 61 -5.95 16.19 17.22
CA LYS A 61 -6.42 16.32 18.61
C LYS A 61 -7.94 16.49 18.68
N LYS A 62 -8.53 17.31 17.79
CA LYS A 62 -9.98 17.55 17.74
C LYS A 62 -10.75 16.30 17.33
N GLN A 63 -10.24 15.54 16.36
CA GLN A 63 -10.84 14.27 15.93
C GLN A 63 -10.61 13.18 16.98
N GLY A 64 -9.40 13.06 17.51
CA GLY A 64 -9.04 12.10 18.56
C GLY A 64 -9.89 12.27 19.82
N ALA A 65 -10.18 13.51 20.24
CA ALA A 65 -11.09 13.76 21.35
C ALA A 65 -12.53 13.25 21.07
N ARG A 66 -13.02 13.39 19.83
CA ARG A 66 -14.33 12.85 19.44
C ARG A 66 -14.34 11.32 19.41
N TYR A 67 -13.27 10.71 18.92
CA TYR A 67 -13.15 9.24 18.88
C TYR A 67 -12.91 8.64 20.27
N ALA A 68 -12.22 9.35 21.17
CA ALA A 68 -12.07 8.93 22.56
C ALA A 68 -13.43 8.95 23.29
N ASP A 69 -14.24 9.99 23.08
CA ASP A 69 -15.59 10.07 23.66
C ASP A 69 -16.53 8.99 23.09
N GLN A 70 -16.50 8.75 21.78
CA GLN A 70 -17.29 7.67 21.16
C GLN A 70 -16.79 6.27 21.57
N GLY A 71 -15.47 6.09 21.67
CA GLY A 71 -14.85 4.85 22.10
C GLY A 71 -15.15 4.51 23.55
N GLY A 72 -15.18 5.51 24.44
CA GLY A 72 -15.59 5.35 25.84
C GLY A 72 -17.02 4.83 25.96
N ARG A 73 -17.97 5.44 25.25
CA ARG A 73 -19.38 5.00 25.24
C ARG A 73 -19.55 3.59 24.67
N TYR A 74 -18.76 3.23 23.65
CA TYR A 74 -18.79 1.88 23.10
C TYR A 74 -18.20 0.86 24.08
N ALA A 75 -17.10 1.18 24.74
CA ALA A 75 -16.50 0.34 25.78
C ALA A 75 -17.45 0.14 26.97
N ASP A 76 -18.13 1.19 27.42
CA ASP A 76 -19.14 1.11 28.48
C ASP A 76 -20.32 0.21 28.07
N SER A 77 -20.78 0.30 26.82
CA SER A 77 -21.86 -0.56 26.30
C SER A 77 -21.45 -2.04 26.21
N LEU A 78 -20.18 -2.30 25.88
CA LEU A 78 -19.63 -3.66 25.87
C LEU A 78 -19.47 -4.20 27.29
N LEU A 79 -18.98 -3.38 28.22
CA LEU A 79 -18.88 -3.73 29.64
C LEU A 79 -20.26 -4.05 30.23
N ALA A 80 -21.27 -3.23 29.97
CA ALA A 80 -22.65 -3.49 30.38
C ALA A 80 -23.19 -4.79 29.77
N SER A 81 -22.93 -5.04 28.49
CA SER A 81 -23.34 -6.30 27.81
C SER A 81 -22.64 -7.54 28.37
N VAL A 82 -21.41 -7.40 28.85
CA VAL A 82 -20.65 -8.48 29.51
C VAL A 82 -21.15 -8.68 30.94
N GLU A 83 -21.41 -7.60 31.68
CA GLU A 83 -21.94 -7.64 33.04
C GLU A 83 -23.33 -8.29 33.09
N ASP A 84 -24.21 -7.98 32.13
CA ASP A 84 -25.52 -8.63 31.99
C ASP A 84 -25.43 -10.13 31.70
N ARG A 85 -24.35 -10.58 31.04
CA ARG A 85 -24.09 -12.01 30.80
C ARG A 85 -23.45 -12.70 32.00
N LEU A 86 -22.81 -11.95 32.89
CA LEU A 86 -22.23 -12.46 34.14
C LEU A 86 -23.24 -12.47 35.29
N ARG A 87 -24.35 -11.73 35.18
CA ARG A 87 -25.48 -11.90 36.08
C ARG A 87 -26.03 -13.32 35.94
N PRO A 88 -26.11 -14.10 37.03
CA PRO A 88 -26.59 -15.47 36.97
C PRO A 88 -28.07 -15.49 36.58
N GLN A 89 -28.36 -15.79 35.31
CA GLN A 89 -29.73 -16.01 34.86
C GLN A 89 -30.26 -17.32 35.46
N PRO A 90 -31.50 -17.32 36.01
CA PRO A 90 -32.14 -18.54 36.48
C PRO A 90 -32.34 -19.51 35.31
N ARG A 91 -31.72 -20.69 35.47
CA ARG A 91 -31.52 -21.74 34.47
C ARG A 91 -32.82 -22.17 33.78
N ARG A 92 -32.95 -21.89 32.47
CA ARG A 92 -33.78 -22.69 31.55
C ARG A 92 -32.87 -23.44 30.57
N ARG A 93 -33.12 -24.75 30.46
CA ARG A 93 -32.37 -25.75 29.70
C ARG A 93 -32.33 -25.44 28.20
N GLY A 94 -31.13 -25.50 27.62
CA GLY A 94 -30.90 -25.99 26.26
C GLY A 94 -30.37 -25.00 25.24
N LEU A 95 -29.03 -24.95 25.05
CA LEU A 95 -28.27 -25.01 23.78
C LEU A 95 -26.82 -24.50 23.99
N PRO A 96 -25.80 -25.12 23.39
CA PRO A 96 -24.40 -24.78 23.65
C PRO A 96 -23.93 -23.61 22.78
N ILE A 97 -23.54 -22.49 23.40
CA ILE A 97 -22.89 -21.35 22.75
C ILE A 97 -21.38 -21.47 23.00
N ALA A 98 -20.65 -22.03 22.04
CA ALA A 98 -19.20 -22.02 21.98
C ALA A 98 -18.78 -21.33 20.68
N GLY A 99 -18.52 -20.02 20.72
CA GLY A 99 -18.09 -19.29 19.52
C GLY A 99 -17.93 -17.77 19.66
N GLY A 100 -18.43 -17.17 20.74
CA GLY A 100 -18.50 -15.70 20.86
C GLY A 100 -17.27 -14.97 21.42
N LEU A 101 -16.20 -15.66 21.82
CA LEU A 101 -15.11 -15.03 22.60
C LEU A 101 -13.81 -14.73 21.83
N LEU A 102 -13.63 -15.24 20.61
CA LEU A 102 -12.35 -15.12 19.89
C LEU A 102 -12.14 -13.80 19.13
N LEU A 103 -13.20 -13.06 18.81
CA LEU A 103 -13.10 -11.83 18.00
C LEU A 103 -12.91 -10.54 18.81
N ILE A 104 -13.14 -10.56 20.14
CA ILE A 104 -12.96 -9.38 21.00
C ILE A 104 -11.48 -9.23 21.41
N GLY A 105 -10.71 -10.32 21.44
CA GLY A 105 -9.30 -10.30 21.84
C GLY A 105 -8.35 -9.61 20.86
N LEU A 106 -8.64 -9.64 19.55
CA LEU A 106 -7.69 -9.12 18.54
C LEU A 106 -7.73 -7.58 18.43
N GLY A 107 -8.91 -6.97 18.59
CA GLY A 107 -9.06 -5.51 18.52
C GLY A 107 -8.48 -4.79 19.73
N ALA A 108 -8.67 -5.34 20.94
CA ALA A 108 -8.09 -4.79 22.17
C ALA A 108 -6.57 -4.94 22.20
N ALA A 109 -6.01 -6.02 21.64
CA ALA A 109 -4.56 -6.19 21.53
C ALA A 109 -3.93 -5.10 20.67
N ILE A 110 -4.50 -4.78 19.50
CA ILE A 110 -3.94 -3.77 18.60
C ILE A 110 -4.05 -2.36 19.19
N ALA A 111 -5.15 -2.03 19.88
CA ALA A 111 -5.31 -0.75 20.56
C ALA A 111 -4.39 -0.62 21.80
N TYR A 112 -4.18 -1.69 22.55
CA TYR A 112 -3.27 -1.73 23.70
C TYR A 112 -1.78 -1.69 23.28
N LEU A 113 -1.44 -2.26 22.12
CA LEU A 113 -0.07 -2.25 21.54
C LEU A 113 0.39 -0.87 21.04
N ALA A 114 -0.53 0.07 20.84
CA ALA A 114 -0.20 1.43 20.42
C ALA A 114 0.22 2.35 21.59
N TYR A 115 -0.12 2.00 22.83
CA TYR A 115 -0.08 2.94 23.96
C TYR A 115 1.26 3.01 24.73
N ASP A 116 2.12 1.98 24.66
CA ASP A 116 3.36 1.96 25.45
C ASP A 116 4.61 1.66 24.59
N ARG A 117 5.56 2.62 24.55
CA ARG A 117 6.82 2.49 23.78
C ARG A 117 7.77 1.49 24.41
N GLY A 118 7.74 1.29 25.74
CA GLY A 118 8.69 0.42 26.45
C GLY A 118 8.45 -1.08 26.22
N ARG A 119 7.23 -1.48 25.84
CA ARG A 119 6.86 -2.91 25.65
C ARG A 119 7.06 -3.44 24.22
N ARG A 120 7.38 -2.58 23.25
CA ARG A 120 7.63 -2.99 21.85
C ARG A 120 8.86 -3.87 21.70
N GLU A 121 9.88 -3.64 22.53
CA GLU A 121 11.15 -4.38 22.45
C GLU A 121 11.02 -5.80 23.01
N ALA A 122 10.25 -5.98 24.10
CA ALA A 122 9.95 -7.29 24.65
C ALA A 122 9.11 -8.16 23.68
N LEU A 123 8.21 -7.54 22.90
CA LEU A 123 7.34 -8.25 21.96
C LEU A 123 7.98 -8.48 20.59
N ALA A 124 8.95 -7.66 20.18
CA ALA A 124 9.76 -7.94 18.98
C ALA A 124 10.54 -9.27 19.12
N GLY A 125 10.91 -9.63 20.35
CA GLY A 125 11.49 -10.95 20.67
C GLY A 125 10.48 -12.10 20.49
N GLN A 126 9.24 -11.93 20.98
CA GLN A 126 8.21 -12.97 20.89
C GLN A 126 7.65 -13.14 19.46
N ALA A 127 7.53 -12.06 18.69
CA ALA A 127 7.08 -12.12 17.29
C ALA A 127 8.06 -12.90 16.40
N LYS A 128 9.38 -12.82 16.67
CA LYS A 128 10.39 -13.62 15.97
C LYS A 128 10.26 -15.11 16.26
N GLN A 129 9.95 -15.48 17.51
CA GLN A 129 9.72 -16.88 17.87
C GLN A 129 8.45 -17.42 17.20
N LEU A 130 7.37 -16.64 17.17
CA LEU A 130 6.12 -17.00 16.50
C LEU A 130 6.30 -17.17 14.98
N GLN A 131 7.11 -16.31 14.34
CA GLN A 131 7.43 -16.40 12.93
C GLN A 131 8.30 -17.64 12.61
N GLN A 132 9.19 -18.03 13.52
CA GLN A 132 10.00 -19.25 13.39
C GLN A 132 9.15 -20.51 13.58
N THR A 133 8.25 -20.54 14.56
CA THR A 133 7.32 -21.66 14.76
C THR A 133 6.35 -21.79 13.60
N ALA A 134 5.86 -20.68 13.02
CA ALA A 134 5.03 -20.71 11.82
C ALA A 134 5.81 -21.25 10.61
N ARG A 135 7.07 -20.82 10.41
CA ARG A 135 7.92 -21.37 9.33
C ARG A 135 8.21 -22.86 9.51
N GLN A 136 8.42 -23.33 10.73
CA GLN A 136 8.60 -24.75 11.02
C GLN A 136 7.33 -25.56 10.73
N ARG A 137 6.16 -25.05 11.14
CA ARG A 137 4.86 -25.67 10.84
C ARG A 137 4.54 -25.69 9.33
N TYR A 138 4.97 -24.67 8.58
CA TYR A 138 4.81 -24.62 7.12
C TYR A 138 5.80 -25.53 6.37
N ALA A 139 6.97 -25.80 6.93
CA ALA A 139 7.93 -26.76 6.37
C ALA A 139 7.52 -28.22 6.67
N GLU A 140 6.94 -28.48 7.84
CA GLU A 140 6.40 -29.80 8.22
C GLU A 140 5.14 -30.19 7.45
N LEU A 141 4.40 -29.22 6.89
CA LEU A 141 3.22 -29.47 6.07
C LEU A 141 3.52 -29.83 4.61
N GLY A 142 4.80 -30.07 4.26
CA GLY A 142 5.20 -30.61 2.96
C GLY A 142 4.89 -29.64 1.82
N GLY A 143 5.89 -28.87 1.41
CA GLY A 143 5.80 -28.02 0.23
C GLY A 143 5.31 -28.79 -0.99
N ILE A 144 4.04 -28.59 -1.35
CA ILE A 144 3.43 -28.94 -2.63
C ILE A 144 2.65 -27.72 -3.07
N GLY A 145 3.14 -27.08 -4.14
CA GLY A 145 2.42 -26.04 -4.86
C GLY A 145 1.26 -26.60 -5.67
N GLY A 146 0.46 -25.70 -6.23
CA GLY A 146 -0.33 -26.03 -7.42
C GLY A 146 -1.44 -27.06 -7.22
N VAL A 147 -2.39 -26.79 -6.32
CA VAL A 147 -3.76 -27.36 -6.43
C VAL A 147 -4.77 -26.33 -5.90
N VAL A 148 -4.93 -25.22 -6.60
CA VAL A 148 -6.16 -24.40 -6.54
C VAL A 148 -6.60 -24.12 -7.98
N GLU A 149 -6.79 -25.19 -8.76
CA GLU A 149 -7.38 -25.11 -10.10
C GLU A 149 -8.53 -26.10 -10.30
N LYS A 150 -8.84 -26.99 -9.34
CA LYS A 150 -9.95 -27.94 -9.49
C LYS A 150 -10.72 -28.22 -8.20
N VAL A 151 -11.16 -27.17 -7.50
CA VAL A 151 -12.33 -27.23 -6.61
C VAL A 151 -13.04 -25.88 -6.63
N GLN A 152 -13.44 -25.42 -7.81
CA GLN A 152 -14.39 -24.31 -7.95
C GLN A 152 -15.46 -24.70 -8.95
N THR A 153 -16.13 -25.80 -8.69
CA THR A 153 -17.40 -26.12 -9.33
C THR A 153 -18.18 -27.00 -8.37
N GLN A 154 -19.37 -26.51 -8.01
CA GLN A 154 -20.34 -27.06 -7.06
C GLN A 154 -20.14 -26.67 -5.58
N GLY A 155 -20.94 -25.68 -5.14
CA GLY A 155 -21.51 -25.74 -3.78
C GLY A 155 -21.40 -24.52 -2.86
N ILE A 156 -21.00 -23.32 -3.34
CA ILE A 156 -21.03 -22.09 -2.49
C ILE A 156 -21.74 -20.95 -3.25
N GLY A 157 -22.93 -21.26 -3.79
CA GLY A 157 -23.74 -20.32 -4.57
C GLY A 157 -24.95 -19.72 -3.82
N THR A 158 -25.12 -19.94 -2.52
CA THR A 158 -26.41 -19.60 -1.85
C THR A 158 -26.29 -18.87 -0.51
N VAL A 159 -25.09 -18.48 -0.06
CA VAL A 159 -24.92 -17.74 1.21
C VAL A 159 -24.40 -16.30 1.03
N VAL A 160 -23.87 -15.94 -0.13
CA VAL A 160 -23.37 -14.57 -0.37
C VAL A 160 -24.50 -13.59 -0.74
N ASP A 161 -25.61 -14.07 -1.33
CA ASP A 161 -26.75 -13.23 -1.72
C ASP A 161 -27.62 -12.72 -0.54
N LYS A 162 -27.51 -13.33 0.64
CA LYS A 162 -28.31 -12.91 1.82
C LYS A 162 -27.59 -11.93 2.76
N VAL A 163 -26.28 -11.75 2.64
CA VAL A 163 -25.55 -10.75 3.43
C VAL A 163 -25.51 -9.39 2.74
N GLN A 164 -25.69 -9.34 1.41
CA GLN A 164 -25.75 -8.08 0.65
C GLN A 164 -27.09 -7.33 0.76
N LYS A 165 -28.15 -7.95 1.31
CA LYS A 165 -29.49 -7.35 1.36
C LYS A 165 -29.88 -6.70 2.71
N VAL A 166 -28.99 -6.69 3.71
CA VAL A 166 -29.29 -6.14 5.06
C VAL A 166 -28.48 -4.87 5.39
N ARG A 167 -27.69 -4.33 4.46
CA ARG A 167 -26.94 -3.09 4.69
C ARG A 167 -27.06 -2.13 3.51
N GLY A 168 -28.27 -1.60 3.31
CA GLY A 168 -28.54 -0.54 2.34
C GLY A 168 -29.54 0.45 2.91
N ASN A 169 -29.15 1.21 3.94
CA ASN A 169 -29.87 2.43 4.35
C ASN A 169 -28.94 3.38 5.12
N GLY A 170 -27.91 3.88 4.43
CA GLY A 170 -27.07 4.99 4.85
C GLY A 170 -26.77 5.85 3.62
N GLY A 171 -27.05 7.15 3.69
CA GLY A 171 -27.11 8.08 2.57
C GLY A 171 -25.81 8.29 1.77
N PRO A 172 -25.85 9.19 0.76
CA PRO A 172 -24.84 9.31 -0.30
C PRO A 172 -23.54 9.95 0.22
N GLY A 173 -22.79 9.20 1.02
CA GLY A 173 -21.36 9.42 1.19
C GLY A 173 -20.67 8.69 0.06
N SER A 174 -19.91 9.42 -0.76
CA SER A 174 -19.10 8.91 -1.88
C SER A 174 -18.42 7.59 -1.52
N VAL A 175 -19.00 6.47 -1.94
CA VAL A 175 -18.36 5.17 -1.86
C VAL A 175 -17.14 5.28 -2.76
N ALA A 176 -15.95 5.11 -2.19
CA ALA A 176 -14.74 5.08 -2.99
C ALA A 176 -14.92 4.02 -4.08
N PRO A 177 -14.65 4.32 -5.36
CA PRO A 177 -14.81 3.35 -6.43
C PRO A 177 -14.01 2.10 -6.08
N SER A 178 -14.60 0.94 -6.37
CA SER A 178 -13.88 -0.32 -6.22
C SER A 178 -12.66 -0.32 -7.14
N GLU A 179 -11.62 -1.07 -6.80
CA GLU A 179 -10.39 -1.15 -7.60
C GLU A 179 -10.68 -1.60 -9.04
N ALA A 180 -11.60 -2.54 -9.22
CA ALA A 180 -12.06 -2.99 -10.53
C ALA A 180 -12.76 -1.88 -11.33
N GLU A 181 -13.62 -1.08 -10.70
CA GLU A 181 -14.25 0.07 -11.35
C GLU A 181 -13.22 1.15 -11.71
N LEU A 182 -12.24 1.38 -10.84
CA LEU A 182 -11.18 2.35 -11.10
C LEU A 182 -10.29 1.87 -12.26
N GLU A 183 -9.94 0.59 -12.30
CA GLU A 183 -9.19 0.00 -13.39
C GLU A 183 -9.94 0.09 -14.73
N GLU A 184 -11.24 -0.19 -14.73
CA GLU A 184 -12.08 -0.05 -15.93
C GLU A 184 -12.14 1.41 -16.42
N LYS A 185 -12.33 2.37 -15.50
CA LYS A 185 -12.31 3.82 -15.82
C LYS A 185 -10.96 4.27 -16.36
N VAL A 186 -9.87 3.81 -15.74
CA VAL A 186 -8.49 4.09 -16.18
C VAL A 186 -8.26 3.55 -17.59
N ARG A 187 -8.65 2.30 -17.84
CA ARG A 187 -8.55 1.68 -19.16
C ARG A 187 -9.37 2.44 -20.21
N ALA A 188 -10.60 2.82 -19.88
CA ALA A 188 -11.48 3.58 -20.78
C ALA A 188 -10.93 4.98 -21.10
N ALA A 189 -10.37 5.69 -20.12
CA ALA A 189 -9.82 7.03 -20.31
C ALA A 189 -8.49 7.05 -21.08
N ILE A 190 -7.64 6.02 -20.87
CA ILE A 190 -6.40 5.84 -21.66
C ILE A 190 -6.74 5.41 -23.10
N GLY A 191 -7.91 4.82 -23.34
CA GLY A 191 -8.35 4.43 -24.68
C GLY A 191 -7.41 3.40 -25.30
N GLU A 192 -7.05 3.61 -26.57
CA GLU A 192 -6.10 2.74 -27.26
C GLU A 192 -4.69 2.94 -26.66
N HIS A 193 -4.25 1.96 -25.89
CA HIS A 193 -2.92 1.96 -25.26
C HIS A 193 -1.84 1.68 -26.32
N PRO A 194 -0.73 2.45 -26.32
CA PRO A 194 0.39 2.20 -27.22
C PRO A 194 0.95 0.79 -26.99
N GLU A 195 1.41 0.16 -28.06
CA GLU A 195 1.89 -1.22 -28.03
C GLU A 195 3.00 -1.38 -26.97
N GLY A 196 2.87 -2.43 -26.15
CA GLY A 196 3.80 -2.70 -25.05
C GLY A 196 3.50 -1.98 -23.73
N LEU A 197 2.55 -1.03 -23.69
CA LEU A 197 2.11 -0.38 -22.45
C LEU A 197 1.13 -1.27 -21.67
N ARG A 198 1.45 -1.55 -20.41
CA ARG A 198 0.60 -2.25 -19.44
C ARG A 198 0.17 -1.30 -18.34
N VAL A 199 -1.11 -1.36 -17.99
CA VAL A 199 -1.71 -0.55 -16.93
C VAL A 199 -2.14 -1.48 -15.81
N ALA A 200 -1.72 -1.17 -14.58
CA ALA A 200 -2.17 -1.86 -13.38
C ALA A 200 -2.62 -0.81 -12.36
N VAL A 201 -3.71 -1.09 -11.65
CA VAL A 201 -4.18 -0.25 -10.54
C VAL A 201 -3.96 -1.01 -9.25
N GLU A 202 -3.33 -0.38 -8.26
CA GLU A 202 -3.26 -0.91 -6.89
C GLU A 202 -3.85 0.13 -5.95
N GLY A 203 -5.04 -0.15 -5.42
CA GLY A 203 -5.80 0.77 -4.58
C GLY A 203 -6.22 2.05 -5.34
N ARG A 204 -5.46 3.14 -5.18
CA ARG A 204 -5.69 4.45 -5.85
C ARG A 204 -4.51 4.94 -6.67
N THR A 205 -3.53 4.07 -6.88
CA THR A 205 -2.31 4.37 -7.63
C THR A 205 -2.34 3.62 -8.95
N VAL A 206 -2.14 4.33 -10.04
CA VAL A 206 -2.02 3.74 -11.38
C VAL A 206 -0.54 3.55 -11.71
N TYR A 207 -0.17 2.34 -12.10
CA TYR A 207 1.17 2.01 -12.59
C TYR A 207 1.14 1.80 -14.09
N LEU A 208 1.93 2.59 -14.80
CA LEU A 208 2.18 2.44 -16.22
C LEU A 208 3.53 1.71 -16.38
N ARG A 209 3.54 0.54 -17.01
CA ARG A 209 4.74 -0.30 -17.15
C ARG A 209 4.88 -0.78 -18.59
N GLY A 210 6.11 -1.03 -19.03
CA GLY A 210 6.37 -1.68 -20.32
C GLY A 210 7.28 -0.87 -21.22
N ALA A 211 7.62 -1.46 -22.36
CA ALA A 211 8.45 -0.84 -23.38
C ALA A 211 7.54 -0.14 -24.39
N VAL A 212 7.65 1.19 -24.50
CA VAL A 212 6.80 2.00 -25.37
C VAL A 212 7.67 2.62 -26.44
N GLY A 213 7.27 2.51 -27.71
CA GLY A 213 8.05 3.05 -28.84
C GLY A 213 8.07 4.59 -28.87
N ASP A 214 7.08 5.24 -28.25
CA ASP A 214 6.96 6.68 -28.15
C ASP A 214 6.73 7.09 -26.68
N ALA A 215 7.68 7.84 -26.13
CA ALA A 215 7.60 8.36 -24.76
C ALA A 215 6.44 9.35 -24.59
N SER A 216 6.12 10.13 -25.64
CA SER A 216 5.05 11.12 -25.57
C SER A 216 3.67 10.47 -25.44
N ALA A 217 3.50 9.26 -26.01
CA ALA A 217 2.29 8.47 -25.84
C ALA A 217 2.12 7.95 -24.39
N ALA A 218 3.22 7.57 -23.73
CA ALA A 218 3.21 7.17 -22.32
C ALA A 218 2.87 8.35 -21.39
N ASP A 219 3.42 9.53 -21.65
CA ASP A 219 3.13 10.74 -20.89
C ASP A 219 1.66 11.18 -21.07
N ALA A 220 1.15 11.14 -22.30
CA ALA A 220 -0.26 11.41 -22.58
C ALA A 220 -1.21 10.40 -21.89
N ALA A 221 -0.79 9.14 -21.74
CA ALA A 221 -1.55 8.15 -20.96
C ALA A 221 -1.51 8.47 -19.45
N ALA A 222 -0.38 8.93 -18.93
CA ALA A 222 -0.24 9.33 -17.53
C ALA A 222 -1.12 10.53 -17.17
N GLU A 223 -1.15 11.57 -18.00
CA GLU A 223 -2.00 12.75 -17.81
C GLU A 223 -3.50 12.40 -17.81
N ARG A 224 -3.90 11.52 -18.75
CA ARG A 224 -5.29 11.02 -18.81
C ARG A 224 -5.67 10.21 -17.59
N ALA A 225 -4.78 9.32 -17.13
CA ALA A 225 -5.00 8.55 -15.90
C ALA A 225 -5.11 9.45 -14.65
N HIS A 226 -4.30 10.50 -14.57
CA HIS A 226 -4.31 11.42 -13.43
C HIS A 226 -5.59 12.26 -13.34
N SER A 227 -6.27 12.48 -14.47
CA SER A 227 -7.51 13.26 -14.55
C SER A 227 -8.75 12.51 -14.05
N ILE A 228 -8.61 11.23 -13.69
CA ILE A 228 -9.72 10.37 -13.27
C ILE A 228 -9.99 10.56 -11.78
N ASP A 229 -11.25 10.84 -11.45
CA ASP A 229 -11.68 10.95 -10.06
C ASP A 229 -11.44 9.62 -9.31
N GLY A 230 -10.76 9.73 -8.16
CA GLY A 230 -10.34 8.59 -7.35
C GLY A 230 -8.88 8.17 -7.53
N VAL A 231 -8.20 8.60 -8.59
CA VAL A 231 -6.75 8.39 -8.75
C VAL A 231 -5.97 9.40 -7.90
N VAL A 232 -5.10 8.91 -7.02
CA VAL A 232 -4.29 9.73 -6.12
C VAL A 232 -2.87 9.92 -6.67
N ALA A 233 -2.35 8.91 -7.35
CA ALA A 233 -1.00 8.92 -7.90
C ALA A 233 -0.94 8.13 -9.20
N VAL A 234 -0.07 8.57 -10.10
CA VAL A 234 0.29 7.84 -11.32
C VAL A 234 1.81 7.66 -11.30
N VAL A 235 2.27 6.42 -11.46
CA VAL A 235 3.68 6.07 -11.46
C VAL A 235 4.03 5.57 -12.87
N ASN A 236 4.81 6.37 -13.59
CA ASN A 236 5.30 6.00 -14.90
C ASN A 236 6.63 5.22 -14.77
N LEU A 237 6.59 3.92 -15.08
CA LEU A 237 7.72 3.00 -15.13
C LEU A 237 7.94 2.47 -16.55
N THR A 238 7.54 3.22 -17.58
CA THR A 238 7.78 2.85 -18.97
C THR A 238 9.24 3.05 -19.34
N THR A 239 9.78 2.13 -20.15
CA THR A 239 11.09 2.30 -20.78
C THR A 239 10.90 2.63 -22.25
N ALA A 240 11.81 3.40 -22.83
CA ALA A 240 11.87 3.55 -24.28
C ALA A 240 12.11 2.16 -24.88
N GLY A 241 11.11 1.64 -25.59
CA GLY A 241 11.26 0.43 -26.38
C GLY A 241 12.13 0.78 -27.57
N SER A 242 13.27 0.10 -27.73
CA SER A 242 13.86 0.05 -29.06
C SER A 242 12.81 -0.56 -29.98
N PRO A 243 12.52 0.04 -31.15
CA PRO A 243 11.76 -0.63 -32.20
C PRO A 243 12.62 -1.80 -32.68
N LEU A 244 12.64 -2.88 -31.89
CA LEU A 244 13.33 -4.11 -32.25
C LEU A 244 12.50 -4.70 -33.36
N GLY A 245 13.05 -4.58 -34.56
CA GLY A 245 12.40 -4.85 -35.83
C GLY A 245 11.67 -6.18 -35.83
N ASN A 246 10.38 -6.11 -36.12
CA ASN A 246 9.70 -7.17 -36.84
C ASN A 246 10.31 -7.18 -38.25
N ALA A 247 11.40 -7.93 -38.42
CA ALA A 247 11.94 -8.36 -39.71
C ALA A 247 11.48 -9.80 -39.98
#